data_AF-V8QXK9-F1
#
_entry.id   AF-V8QXK9-F1
#
_cell.length_a   1.000
_cell.length_b   1.000
_cell.length_c   1.000
_cell.angle_alpha   90.00
_cell.angle_beta   90.00
_cell.angle_gamma   90.00
#
_symmetry.space_group_name_H-M   'P 1'
#
loop_
_entity.id
_entity.type
_entity.pdbx_description
1 polymer ?
#
loop_
_entity_poly.entity_id
_entity_poly.type
_entity_poly.pdbx_seq_one_letter_code
_entity_poly.pdbx_strand_id
1 'polypeptide(L)'
;MLTRVDEDYLAALAISDMRYDKASRSYPSLGAWLHRPQPTVLAYNPQVHAQGSFRLSTAIRQPCDDEEYNGDSVFILETLGADDLSQKQLKTLAGNEIKAYQRSQNMVKPMQGGRRCRIAVANETGTFNDL
;
A
#
# COMPACT_ATOMS: atom_id res chain seq x y z
N MET A 1 -0.20 31.19 -19.53
CA MET A 1 -1.35 31.31 -18.63
C MET A 1 -2.27 30.15 -18.93
N LEU A 2 -2.67 29.36 -17.94
CA LEU A 2 -3.61 28.26 -18.15
C LEU A 2 -4.99 28.85 -18.45
N THR A 3 -5.73 28.22 -19.35
CA THR A 3 -7.14 28.57 -19.56
C THR A 3 -7.98 27.94 -18.46
N ARG A 4 -9.19 28.48 -18.23
CA ARG A 4 -10.14 27.87 -17.27
C ARG A 4 -10.43 26.40 -17.60
N VAL A 5 -10.45 26.05 -18.88
CA VAL A 5 -10.64 24.66 -19.35
C VAL A 5 -9.46 23.78 -18.93
N ASP A 6 -8.23 24.28 -18.98
CA ASP A 6 -7.06 23.54 -18.53
C ASP A 6 -7.09 23.31 -17.01
N GLU A 7 -7.50 24.32 -16.25
CA GLU A 7 -7.64 24.22 -14.78
C GLU A 7 -8.71 23.20 -14.38
N ASP A 8 -9.88 23.26 -15.02
CA ASP A 8 -10.99 22.32 -14.78
C ASP A 8 -10.58 20.87 -15.11
N TYR A 9 -9.83 20.68 -16.20
CA TYR A 9 -9.31 19.37 -16.60
C TYR A 9 -8.31 18.80 -15.59
N LEU A 10 -7.37 19.63 -15.11
CA LEU A 10 -6.40 19.24 -14.09
C LEU A 10 -7.08 18.90 -12.76
N ALA A 11 -8.09 19.68 -12.35
CA ALA A 11 -8.88 19.40 -11.15
C ALA A 11 -9.64 18.07 -11.25
N ALA A 12 -10.18 17.74 -12.43
CA ALA A 12 -10.86 16.47 -12.66
C ALA A 12 -9.93 15.24 -12.58
N LEU A 13 -8.65 15.42 -12.93
CA LEU A 13 -7.62 14.37 -12.82
C LEU A 13 -7.00 14.26 -11.43
N ALA A 14 -7.07 15.31 -10.60
CA ALA A 14 -6.47 15.30 -9.28
C ALA A 14 -7.17 14.31 -8.34
N ILE A 15 -6.37 13.60 -7.54
CA ILE A 15 -6.89 12.82 -6.42
C ILE A 15 -7.27 13.75 -5.27
N SER A 16 -8.31 13.40 -4.50
CA SER A 16 -8.69 14.21 -3.35
C SER A 16 -7.66 14.12 -2.23
N ASP A 17 -7.49 15.21 -1.48
CA ASP A 17 -6.57 15.27 -0.34
C ASP A 17 -6.84 14.16 0.68
N MET A 18 -8.11 13.88 0.96
CA MET A 18 -8.51 12.77 1.85
C MET A 18 -7.95 11.41 1.37
N ARG A 19 -7.97 11.15 0.05
CA ARG A 19 -7.45 9.90 -0.52
C ARG A 19 -5.93 9.88 -0.48
N TYR A 20 -5.29 11.01 -0.77
CA TYR A 20 -3.83 11.16 -0.62
C TYR A 20 -3.37 10.90 0.81
N ASP A 21 -4.05 11.52 1.78
CA ASP A 21 -3.77 11.35 3.22
C ASP A 21 -3.94 9.90 3.66
N LYS A 22 -5.01 9.22 3.21
CA LYS A 22 -5.22 7.81 3.52
C LYS A 22 -4.07 6.94 3.00
N ALA A 23 -3.61 7.18 1.77
CA ALA A 23 -2.46 6.48 1.21
C ALA A 23 -1.16 6.81 1.98
N SER A 24 -0.91 8.09 2.26
CA SER A 24 0.25 8.57 3.01
C SER A 24 0.36 7.93 4.39
N ARG A 25 -0.77 7.76 5.11
CA ARG A 25 -0.83 7.11 6.43
C ARG A 25 -0.65 5.59 6.38
N SER A 26 -0.91 4.95 5.24
CA SER A 26 -0.79 3.50 5.11
C SER A 26 0.65 2.99 5.23
N TYR A 27 1.62 3.76 4.72
CA TYR A 27 3.04 3.41 4.77
C TYR A 27 3.61 3.37 6.21
N PRO A 28 3.49 4.43 7.05
CA PRO A 28 3.96 4.38 8.42
C PRO A 28 3.18 3.38 9.27
N SER A 29 1.89 3.14 8.98
CA SER A 29 1.10 2.09 9.64
C SER A 29 1.68 0.69 9.40
N LEU A 30 2.00 0.37 8.15
CA LEU A 30 2.68 -0.89 7.81
C LEU A 30 4.09 -0.94 8.42
N GLY A 31 4.84 0.15 8.39
CA GLY A 31 6.16 0.25 9.02
C GLY A 31 6.12 -0.05 10.52
N ALA A 32 5.18 0.56 11.24
CA ALA A 32 4.97 0.31 12.67
C ALA A 32 4.56 -1.15 12.93
N TRP A 33 3.70 -1.73 12.06
CA TRP A 33 3.32 -3.13 12.15
C TRP A 33 4.51 -4.09 12.06
N LEU A 34 5.44 -3.84 11.14
CA LEU A 34 6.62 -4.68 10.94
C LEU A 34 7.67 -4.52 12.06
N HIS A 35 7.54 -3.49 12.90
CA HIS A 35 8.40 -3.21 14.07
C HIS A 35 7.76 -3.55 15.42
N ARG A 36 6.62 -4.26 15.43
CA ARG A 36 6.00 -4.71 16.69
C ARG A 36 6.93 -5.67 17.48
N PRO A 37 6.57 -6.15 18.68
CA PRO A 37 7.46 -7.04 19.46
C PRO A 37 7.61 -8.48 18.93
N GLN A 38 6.70 -8.97 18.08
CA GLN A 38 6.73 -10.34 17.51
C GLN A 38 6.62 -10.44 15.96
N PRO A 39 7.26 -9.60 15.13
CA PRO A 39 7.32 -9.78 13.69
C PRO A 39 8.30 -10.89 13.34
N THR A 40 7.89 -11.72 12.40
CA THR A 40 8.77 -12.72 11.77
C THR A 40 9.87 -12.08 10.92
N VAL A 41 9.71 -10.80 10.54
CA VAL A 41 10.68 -10.02 9.74
C VAL A 41 11.62 -9.13 10.56
N LEU A 42 11.40 -8.96 11.88
CA LEU A 42 12.09 -7.91 12.65
C LEU A 42 13.61 -8.04 12.60
N ALA A 43 14.08 -9.29 12.64
CA ALA A 43 15.49 -9.63 12.57
C ALA A 43 16.18 -9.14 11.28
N TYR A 44 15.40 -8.83 10.24
CA TYR A 44 15.91 -8.40 8.94
C TYR A 44 15.86 -6.88 8.70
N ASN A 45 15.63 -6.06 9.75
CA ASN A 45 15.51 -4.60 9.68
C ASN A 45 14.56 -4.09 8.57
N PRO A 46 13.24 -4.32 8.71
CA PRO A 46 12.28 -4.02 7.65
C PRO A 46 12.10 -2.51 7.42
N GLN A 47 12.32 -2.02 6.20
CA GLN A 47 12.00 -0.65 5.78
C GLN A 47 10.77 -0.61 4.87
N VAL A 48 9.92 0.40 4.99
CA VAL A 48 8.73 0.58 4.14
C VAL A 48 8.84 1.89 3.36
N HIS A 49 8.64 1.81 2.05
CA HIS A 49 8.67 2.97 1.16
C HIS A 49 7.44 3.01 0.26
N ALA A 50 6.96 4.23 0.00
CA ALA A 50 6.06 4.47 -1.12
C ALA A 50 6.79 4.22 -2.44
N GLN A 51 6.08 3.68 -3.43
CA GLN A 51 6.53 3.60 -4.82
C GLN A 51 5.38 4.02 -5.75
N GLY A 52 5.69 4.14 -7.03
CA GLY A 52 4.69 4.39 -8.06
C GLY A 52 4.21 5.83 -8.07
N SER A 53 3.00 6.01 -8.60
CA SER A 53 2.40 7.33 -8.86
C SER A 53 2.17 8.15 -7.59
N PHE A 54 1.89 7.51 -6.45
CA PHE A 54 1.76 8.19 -5.16
C PHE A 54 3.06 8.84 -4.70
N ARG A 55 4.21 8.16 -4.86
CA ARG A 55 5.51 8.75 -4.54
C ARG A 55 5.87 9.91 -5.46
N LEU A 56 5.48 9.82 -6.73
CA LEU A 56 5.81 10.80 -7.75
C LEU A 56 4.82 11.97 -7.83
N SER A 57 3.76 11.97 -7.00
CA SER A 57 2.67 12.95 -7.09
C SER A 57 2.00 12.99 -8.47
N THR A 58 1.95 11.84 -9.14
CA THR A 58 1.32 11.67 -10.46
C THR A 58 0.13 10.72 -10.42
N ALA A 59 -0.38 10.41 -9.22
CA ALA A 59 -1.59 9.62 -9.07
C ALA A 59 -2.79 10.42 -9.59
N ILE A 60 -3.49 9.86 -10.58
CA ILE A 60 -4.68 10.46 -11.16
C ILE A 60 -5.94 9.78 -10.63
N ARG A 61 -7.05 10.54 -10.61
CA ARG A 61 -8.38 10.03 -10.32
C ARG A 61 -8.74 8.92 -11.31
N GLN A 62 -9.25 7.80 -10.79
CA GLN A 62 -9.78 6.74 -11.64
C GLN A 62 -11.11 7.15 -12.30
N PRO A 63 -11.44 6.65 -13.51
CA PRO A 63 -12.66 7.03 -14.23
C PRO A 63 -13.96 6.64 -13.52
N CYS A 64 -13.93 5.63 -12.66
CA CYS A 64 -15.07 5.14 -11.88
C CYS A 64 -14.78 5.24 -10.38
N ASP A 65 -15.79 5.61 -9.59
CA ASP A 65 -15.65 5.74 -8.13
C ASP A 65 -15.53 4.39 -7.41
N ASP A 66 -15.90 3.28 -8.07
CA ASP A 66 -15.73 1.91 -7.58
C ASP A 66 -14.29 1.36 -7.77
N GLU A 67 -13.44 2.07 -8.52
CA GLU A 67 -12.07 1.63 -8.75
C GLU A 67 -11.16 1.98 -7.56
N GLU A 68 -10.46 0.96 -7.06
CA GLU A 68 -9.49 1.12 -5.98
C GLU A 68 -8.22 1.80 -6.46
N TYR A 69 -7.71 2.73 -5.66
CA TYR A 69 -6.41 3.34 -5.90
C TYR A 69 -5.28 2.37 -5.54
N ASN A 70 -4.37 2.12 -6.48
CA ASN A 70 -3.17 1.33 -6.23
C ASN A 70 -2.13 2.17 -5.49
N GLY A 71 -2.11 2.08 -4.16
CA GLY A 71 -0.95 2.48 -3.37
C GLY A 71 0.14 1.41 -3.44
N ASP A 72 1.17 1.60 -4.27
CA ASP A 72 2.32 0.69 -4.28
C ASP A 72 3.18 0.96 -3.02
N SER A 73 3.22 -0.02 -2.12
CA SER A 73 4.16 -0.06 -0.99
C SER A 73 5.22 -1.12 -1.26
N VAL A 74 6.48 -0.76 -1.00
CA VAL A 74 7.60 -1.71 -1.00
C VAL A 74 8.07 -1.87 0.44
N PHE A 75 8.22 -3.11 0.89
CA PHE A 75 8.97 -3.40 2.11
C PHE A 75 10.31 -4.05 1.73
N ILE A 76 11.40 -3.56 2.32
CA ILE A 76 12.77 -4.00 2.09
C ILE A 76 13.27 -4.62 3.39
N LEU A 77 13.93 -5.77 3.31
CA LEU A 77 14.57 -6.42 4.44
C LEU A 77 16.08 -6.19 4.31
N GLU A 78 16.58 -5.13 4.93
CA GLU A 78 17.92 -4.59 4.65
C GLU A 78 19.06 -5.53 5.03
N THR A 79 18.88 -6.35 6.07
CA THR A 79 19.93 -7.27 6.54
C THR A 79 19.74 -8.69 6.03
N LEU A 80 18.75 -8.94 5.16
CA LEU A 80 18.53 -10.24 4.53
C LEU A 80 19.49 -10.44 3.34
N GLY A 81 20.36 -11.42 3.45
CA GLY A 81 21.25 -11.89 2.37
C GLY A 81 20.56 -12.88 1.42
N ALA A 82 21.18 -13.09 0.26
CA ALA A 82 20.66 -14.00 -0.77
C ALA A 82 20.66 -15.48 -0.34
N ASP A 83 21.55 -15.85 0.58
CA ASP A 83 21.71 -17.23 1.06
C ASP A 83 20.82 -17.55 2.27
N ASP A 84 20.18 -16.54 2.88
CA ASP A 84 19.37 -16.72 4.09
C ASP A 84 18.04 -17.41 3.79
N LEU A 85 17.38 -17.00 2.70
CA LEU A 85 16.04 -17.48 2.31
C LEU A 85 15.93 -17.66 0.80
N SER A 86 15.33 -18.79 0.38
CA SER A 86 14.84 -18.90 -0.99
C SER A 86 13.72 -17.90 -1.27
N GLN A 87 13.54 -17.52 -2.54
CA GLN A 87 12.45 -16.64 -2.98
C GLN A 87 11.06 -17.16 -2.55
N LYS A 88 10.87 -18.47 -2.49
CA LYS A 88 9.62 -19.09 -2.01
C LYS A 88 9.41 -18.86 -0.51
N GLN A 89 10.46 -19.02 0.30
CA GLN A 89 10.40 -18.78 1.74
C GLN A 89 10.16 -17.30 2.02
N LEU A 90 10.87 -16.40 1.33
CA LEU A 90 10.67 -14.96 1.44
C LEU A 90 9.23 -14.57 1.10
N LYS A 91 8.68 -15.06 -0.01
CA LYS A 91 7.29 -14.80 -0.41
C LYS A 91 6.29 -15.31 0.63
N THR A 92 6.56 -16.46 1.24
CA THR A 92 5.70 -17.06 2.27
C THR A 92 5.74 -16.23 3.56
N LEU A 93 6.94 -15.85 4.01
CA LEU A 93 7.16 -15.05 5.20
C LEU A 93 6.51 -13.67 5.09
N ALA A 94 6.76 -12.98 3.98
CA ALA A 94 6.09 -11.72 3.64
C ALA A 94 4.57 -11.88 3.58
N GLY A 95 4.07 -12.93 2.93
CA GLY A 95 2.65 -13.23 2.83
C GLY A 95 1.98 -13.37 4.20
N ASN A 96 2.66 -14.02 5.16
CA ASN A 96 2.14 -14.21 6.50
C ASN A 96 2.07 -12.90 7.31
N GLU A 97 3.11 -12.07 7.23
CA GLU A 97 3.12 -10.75 7.88
C GLU A 97 2.00 -9.85 7.36
N ILE A 98 1.84 -9.79 6.04
CA ILE A 98 0.81 -8.96 5.42
C ILE A 98 -0.60 -9.51 5.72
N LYS A 99 -0.79 -10.84 5.79
CA LYS A 99 -2.06 -11.44 6.25
C LYS A 99 -2.37 -11.07 7.71
N ALA A 100 -1.36 -11.08 8.57
CA ALA A 100 -1.54 -10.70 9.96
C ALA A 100 -1.87 -9.21 10.09
N TYR A 101 -1.19 -8.35 9.32
CA TYR A 101 -1.51 -6.92 9.23
C TYR A 101 -2.94 -6.70 8.78
N GLN A 102 -3.35 -7.38 7.72
CA GLN A 102 -4.69 -7.32 7.16
C GLN A 102 -5.77 -7.58 8.21
N ARG A 103 -5.60 -8.65 8.98
CA ARG A 103 -6.50 -9.02 10.08
C ARG A 103 -6.53 -7.95 11.17
N SER A 104 -5.38 -7.37 11.53
CA SER A 104 -5.29 -6.32 12.55
C SER A 104 -6.02 -5.04 12.15
N GLN A 105 -6.11 -4.76 10.85
CA GLN A 105 -6.72 -3.56 10.29
C GLN A 105 -8.17 -3.79 9.84
N ASN A 106 -8.75 -4.97 10.11
CA ASN A 106 -10.10 -5.36 9.69
C ASN A 106 -10.35 -5.18 8.18
N MET A 107 -9.33 -5.44 7.36
CA MET A 107 -9.43 -5.34 5.90
C MET A 107 -10.13 -6.60 5.36
N VAL A 108 -11.27 -6.44 4.70
CA VAL A 108 -12.14 -7.57 4.31
C VAL A 108 -11.85 -8.16 2.93
N LYS A 109 -11.17 -7.44 2.05
CA LYS A 109 -10.90 -7.90 0.69
C LYS A 109 -9.88 -9.04 0.66
N PRO A 110 -10.09 -10.11 -0.13
CA PRO A 110 -9.16 -11.23 -0.15
C PRO A 110 -7.79 -10.80 -0.69
N MET A 111 -6.72 -11.26 -0.03
CA MET A 111 -5.36 -11.04 -0.51
C MET A 111 -5.10 -11.76 -1.82
N GLN A 112 -4.59 -11.03 -2.80
CA GLN A 112 -4.20 -11.59 -4.08
C GLN A 112 -2.67 -11.62 -4.22
N GLY A 113 -2.15 -12.78 -4.62
CA GLY A 113 -0.73 -12.95 -4.92
C GLY A 113 -0.44 -12.71 -6.40
N GLY A 114 0.59 -11.92 -6.69
CA GLY A 114 1.09 -11.75 -8.06
C GLY A 114 2.08 -12.84 -8.48
N ARG A 115 2.46 -12.84 -9.77
CA ARG A 115 3.55 -13.68 -10.30
C ARG A 115 4.92 -13.33 -9.66
N ARG A 116 5.16 -12.05 -9.36
CA ARG A 116 6.33 -11.57 -8.59
C ARG A 116 6.07 -11.64 -7.08
N CYS A 117 7.00 -11.18 -6.24
CA CYS A 117 6.81 -10.95 -4.80
C CYS A 117 5.86 -9.77 -4.53
N ARG A 118 4.72 -9.72 -5.22
CA ARG A 118 3.65 -8.74 -5.03
C ARG A 118 2.56 -9.40 -4.21
N ILE A 119 2.18 -8.70 -3.14
CA ILE A 119 1.05 -9.04 -2.29
C ILE A 119 0.12 -7.85 -2.35
N ALA A 120 -1.11 -8.05 -2.83
CA ALA A 120 -2.13 -7.02 -2.83
C ALA A 120 -3.00 -7.20 -1.58
N VAL A 121 -3.13 -6.12 -0.82
CA VAL A 121 -4.10 -5.95 0.27
C VAL A 121 -4.91 -4.69 -0.03
N ALA A 122 -6.22 -4.78 0.18
CA ALA A 122 -7.12 -3.66 -0.02
C ALA A 122 -7.90 -3.37 1.26
N ASN A 123 -8.02 -2.08 1.58
CA ASN A 123 -8.74 -1.60 2.75
C ASN A 123 -10.17 -1.27 2.35
N GLU A 124 -11.09 -2.20 2.59
CA GLU A 124 -12.49 -1.83 2.75
C GLU A 124 -12.79 -1.68 4.24
N THR A 125 -12.75 -0.44 4.69
CA THR A 125 -13.52 0.02 5.86
C THR A 125 -14.02 1.41 5.49
N GLY A 126 -15.33 1.50 5.31
CA GLY A 126 -16.05 2.69 4.89
C GLY A 126 -17.16 2.40 3.89
N THR A 127 -18.13 1.55 4.23
CA THR A 127 -19.52 1.92 3.88
C THR A 127 -19.75 3.28 4.52
N PHE A 128 -19.74 4.35 3.73
CA PHE A 128 -20.37 5.59 4.13
C PHE A 128 -21.89 5.34 4.08
N ASN A 129 -22.41 4.76 5.15
CA ASN A 129 -23.74 5.14 5.59
C ASN A 129 -23.55 6.32 6.56
N ASP A 130 -24.36 7.35 6.33
CA ASP A 130 -24.64 8.52 7.16
C ASP A 130 -23.60 9.66 7.11
N LEU A 131 -23.76 10.58 6.15
CA LEU A 131 -24.57 11.80 6.26
C LEU A 131 -24.98 12.33 4.87
#